data_AF-A0ABD2P3Z0-F1
#
_entry.id   AF-A0ABD2P3Z0-F1
#
_cell.length_a   1.000
_cell.length_b   1.000
_cell.length_c   1.000
_cell.angle_alpha   90.00
_cell.angle_beta   90.00
_cell.angle_gamma   90.00
#
_symmetry.space_group_name_H-M   'P 1'
#
loop_
_entity.id
_entity.type
_entity.pdbx_description
1 polymer ?
#
loop_
_entity_poly.entity_id
_entity_poly.type
_entity_poly.pdbx_seq_one_letter_code
_entity_poly.pdbx_strand_id
1 'polypeptide(L)'
;MSLDRCFFKALKNHCGEYCDQWLVNNVDRTIGQDNVAAIFEQAYNEVCTIEKAVNASRICGILTVDKFLFDEDFLPTSVTDQGYREEKKFHKFSFSVDL
;
A
#
# COMPACT_ATOMS: atom_id res chain seq x y z
N MET A 1 -5.74 -2.16 -16.49
CA MET A 1 -5.63 -1.55 -15.14
C MET A 1 -5.97 -2.61 -14.11
N SER A 2 -4.95 -3.23 -13.52
CA SER A 2 -5.09 -4.43 -12.70
C SER A 2 -5.30 -4.13 -11.20
N LEU A 3 -4.72 -3.03 -10.71
CA LEU A 3 -4.91 -2.55 -9.33
C LEU A 3 -6.34 -2.05 -9.06
N ASP A 4 -6.95 -1.40 -10.04
CA ASP A 4 -8.32 -0.87 -9.96
C ASP A 4 -9.35 -1.98 -9.70
N ARG A 5 -9.19 -3.12 -10.38
CA ARG A 5 -10.08 -4.27 -10.26
C ARG A 5 -9.89 -5.05 -8.96
N CYS A 6 -8.64 -5.17 -8.50
CA CYS A 6 -8.31 -6.05 -7.37
C CYS A 6 -8.35 -5.34 -6.02
N PHE A 7 -8.06 -4.03 -5.97
CA PHE A 7 -7.91 -3.29 -4.72
C PHE A 7 -8.87 -2.11 -4.63
N PHE A 8 -8.81 -1.15 -5.57
CA PHE A 8 -9.58 0.09 -5.44
C PHE A 8 -11.09 -0.11 -5.52
N LYS A 9 -11.57 -1.07 -6.33
CA LYS A 9 -12.98 -1.43 -6.35
C LYS A 9 -13.47 -1.92 -4.98
N ALA A 10 -12.71 -2.80 -4.33
CA ALA A 10 -13.07 -3.31 -3.01
C ALA A 10 -13.00 -2.17 -1.96
N LEU A 11 -11.93 -1.39 -1.97
CA LEU A 11 -11.76 -0.26 -1.05
C LEU A 11 -12.92 0.74 -1.16
N LYS A 12 -13.31 1.11 -2.38
CA LYS A 12 -14.44 2.02 -2.61
C LYS A 12 -15.75 1.47 -2.06
N ASN A 13 -16.00 0.17 -2.26
CA ASN A 13 -17.21 -0.48 -1.76
C ASN A 13 -17.26 -0.46 -0.23
N HIS A 14 -16.19 -0.89 0.45
CA HIS A 14 -16.11 -0.87 1.91
C HIS A 14 -16.24 0.55 2.46
N CYS A 15 -15.58 1.55 1.86
CA CYS A 15 -15.78 2.95 2.27
C CYS A 15 -17.25 3.38 2.17
N GLY A 16 -17.97 2.95 1.12
CA GLY A 16 -19.41 3.22 0.98
C GLY A 16 -20.23 2.57 2.10
N GLU A 17 -19.98 1.29 2.39
CA GLU A 17 -20.65 0.56 3.47
C GLU A 17 -20.42 1.19 4.84
N TYR A 18 -19.19 1.59 5.15
CA TYR A 18 -18.87 2.27 6.42
C TYR A 18 -19.46 3.69 6.49
N CYS A 19 -19.52 4.41 5.38
CA CYS A 19 -20.25 5.68 5.31
C CYS A 19 -21.74 5.49 5.62
N ASP A 20 -22.39 4.51 5.01
CA ASP A 20 -23.79 4.21 5.23
C ASP A 20 -24.05 3.80 6.69
N GLN A 21 -23.20 2.94 7.26
CA GLN A 21 -23.26 2.56 8.67
C GLN A 21 -23.08 3.78 9.60
N TRP A 22 -22.15 4.67 9.28
CA TRP A 22 -21.93 5.88 10.08
C TRP A 22 -23.15 6.79 10.06
N LEU A 23 -23.78 7.00 8.90
CA LEU A 23 -24.98 7.82 8.75
C LEU A 23 -26.17 7.24 9.52
N VAL A 24 -26.35 5.91 9.50
CA VAL A 24 -27.39 5.23 10.29
C VAL A 24 -27.16 5.42 11.79
N ASN A 25 -25.92 5.36 12.24
CA ASN A 25 -25.56 5.50 13.65
C ASN A 25 -25.52 6.96 14.14
N ASN A 26 -25.44 7.94 13.24
CA ASN A 26 -25.29 9.36 13.54
C ASN A 26 -26.34 10.18 12.78
N VAL A 27 -27.60 9.94 13.11
CA VAL A 27 -28.75 10.65 12.53
C VAL A 27 -28.58 12.16 12.74
N ASP A 28 -28.93 12.95 11.71
CA ASP A 28 -28.82 14.41 11.64
C ASP A 28 -27.39 15.00 11.69
N ARG A 29 -26.35 14.16 11.64
CA ARG A 29 -24.96 14.62 11.51
C ARG A 29 -24.45 14.44 10.09
N THR A 30 -23.62 15.40 9.66
CA THR A 30 -22.90 15.30 8.40
C THR A 30 -21.52 14.67 8.60
N ILE A 31 -21.06 13.93 7.59
CA ILE A 31 -19.70 13.38 7.59
C ILE A 31 -18.72 14.54 7.39
N GLY A 32 -17.99 14.90 8.45
CA GLY A 32 -16.87 15.84 8.40
C GLY A 32 -15.56 15.17 8.00
N GLN A 33 -14.51 15.96 7.80
CA GLN A 33 -13.21 15.47 7.31
C GLN A 33 -12.57 14.44 8.26
N ASP A 34 -12.69 14.63 9.57
CA ASP A 34 -12.17 13.69 10.57
C ASP A 34 -12.89 12.34 10.50
N ASN A 35 -14.20 12.36 10.25
CA ASN A 35 -15.01 11.14 10.08
C ASN A 35 -14.60 10.40 8.80
N VAL A 36 -14.29 11.12 7.71
CA VAL A 36 -13.79 10.52 6.47
C VAL A 36 -12.48 9.78 6.73
N ALA A 37 -11.56 10.37 7.49
CA ALA A 37 -10.29 9.73 7.81
C ALA A 37 -10.49 8.42 8.60
N ALA A 38 -11.36 8.44 9.62
CA ALA A 38 -11.68 7.25 10.42
C ALA A 38 -12.38 6.15 9.59
N ILE A 39 -13.35 6.52 8.74
CA ILE A 39 -14.04 5.59 7.84
C ILE A 39 -13.07 4.97 6.85
N PHE A 40 -12.17 5.79 6.28
CA PHE A 40 -11.15 5.31 5.36
C PHE A 40 -10.17 4.36 6.05
N GLU A 41 -9.72 4.67 7.25
CA GLU A 41 -8.82 3.80 8.03
C GLU A 41 -9.45 2.42 8.26
N GLN A 42 -10.72 2.37 8.67
CA GLN A 42 -11.45 1.12 8.87
C GLN A 42 -11.56 0.30 7.58
N ALA A 43 -12.03 0.94 6.50
CA ALA A 43 -12.13 0.29 5.20
C ALA A 43 -10.78 -0.19 4.66
N TYR A 44 -9.72 0.61 4.85
CA TYR A 44 -8.37 0.27 4.40
C TYR A 44 -7.82 -0.93 5.16
N ASN A 45 -7.95 -0.98 6.49
CA ASN A 45 -7.46 -2.09 7.31
C ASN A 45 -8.16 -3.41 6.97
N GLU A 46 -9.44 -3.36 6.57
CA GLU A 46 -10.17 -4.56 6.14
C GLU A 46 -9.80 -5.03 4.72
N VAL A 47 -9.44 -4.10 3.84
CA VAL A 47 -9.11 -4.41 2.44
C VAL A 47 -7.62 -4.68 2.23
N CYS A 48 -6.74 -4.10 3.04
CA CYS A 48 -5.28 -4.21 2.90
C CYS A 48 -4.72 -5.45 3.62
N THR A 49 -5.18 -6.63 3.24
CA THR A 49 -4.65 -7.90 3.76
C THR A 49 -3.56 -8.47 2.84
N ILE A 50 -2.61 -9.22 3.42
CA ILE A 50 -1.54 -9.90 2.67
C ILE A 50 -2.14 -10.83 1.60
N GLU A 51 -3.21 -11.55 1.93
CA GLU A 51 -3.90 -12.44 0.99
C GLU A 51 -4.48 -11.70 -0.21
N LYS A 52 -5.13 -10.54 0.02
CA LYS A 52 -5.63 -9.68 -1.05
C LYS A 52 -4.48 -9.13 -1.89
N ALA A 53 -3.34 -8.76 -1.28
CA ALA A 53 -2.15 -8.32 -1.99
C ALA A 53 -1.55 -9.43 -2.88
N VAL A 54 -1.44 -10.67 -2.39
CA VAL A 54 -0.97 -11.83 -3.16
C VAL A 54 -1.92 -12.15 -4.31
N ASN A 55 -3.23 -12.18 -4.06
CA ASN A 55 -4.23 -12.42 -5.10
C ASN A 55 -4.25 -11.30 -6.16
N ALA A 56 -4.15 -10.04 -5.73
CA ALA A 56 -4.03 -8.91 -6.64
C ALA A 56 -2.77 -9.07 -7.50
N SER A 57 -1.63 -9.41 -6.91
CA SER A 57 -0.36 -9.63 -7.62
C SER A 57 -0.50 -10.70 -8.70
N ARG A 58 -1.11 -11.86 -8.37
CA ARG A 58 -1.42 -12.93 -9.34
C ARG A 58 -2.30 -12.45 -10.50
N ILE A 59 -3.41 -11.78 -10.20
CA ILE A 59 -4.35 -11.28 -11.24
C ILE A 59 -3.68 -10.20 -12.11
N CYS A 60 -2.82 -9.39 -11.51
CA CYS A 60 -2.08 -8.35 -12.21
C CYS A 60 -0.94 -8.90 -13.07
N GLY A 61 -0.58 -10.18 -12.93
CA GLY A 61 0.66 -10.73 -13.48
C GLY A 61 1.92 -10.11 -12.86
N ILE A 62 1.77 -9.40 -11.73
CA ILE A 62 2.89 -8.90 -10.93
C ILE A 62 3.35 -10.11 -10.13
N LEU A 63 4.40 -10.77 -10.59
CA LEU A 63 4.87 -11.97 -9.92
C LEU A 63 5.44 -11.57 -8.55
N THR A 64 4.79 -12.00 -7.46
CA THR A 64 5.44 -12.04 -6.15
C THR A 64 6.58 -13.05 -6.27
N VAL A 65 7.81 -12.56 -6.20
CA VAL A 65 9.02 -13.34 -6.45
C VAL A 65 9.04 -14.57 -5.52
N ASP A 66 8.70 -15.75 -6.06
CA ASP A 66 8.87 -16.99 -5.34
C ASP A 66 10.36 -17.34 -5.39
N LYS A 67 11.04 -17.19 -4.26
CA LYS A 67 12.49 -17.40 -4.13
C LYS A 67 12.94 -18.81 -4.49
N PHE A 68 12.01 -19.76 -4.61
CA PHE A 68 12.28 -21.15 -4.96
C PHE A 68 11.96 -21.50 -6.42
N LEU A 69 11.34 -20.59 -7.18
CA LEU A 69 10.94 -20.82 -8.57
C LEU A 69 11.88 -20.20 -9.61
N PHE A 70 12.67 -19.20 -9.20
CA PHE A 70 13.58 -18.50 -10.11
C PHE A 70 15.00 -19.08 -10.04
N ASP A 71 15.48 -19.60 -11.17
CA ASP A 71 16.90 -19.88 -11.39
C ASP A 71 17.74 -18.59 -11.40
N GLU A 72 19.07 -18.76 -11.38
CA GLU A 72 20.13 -17.73 -11.43
C GLU A 72 19.90 -16.61 -12.47
N ASP A 73 19.06 -16.83 -13.49
CA ASP A 73 18.69 -15.87 -14.53
C ASP A 73 17.81 -14.71 -14.07
N PHE A 74 17.20 -14.79 -12.86
CA PHE A 74 16.44 -13.70 -12.25
C PHE A 74 17.22 -12.95 -11.16
N LEU A 75 18.52 -13.21 -11.05
CA LEU A 75 19.40 -12.40 -10.21
C LEU A 75 19.51 -10.98 -10.80
N PRO A 76 19.57 -9.93 -9.96
CA PRO A 76 19.92 -8.61 -10.47
C PRO A 76 21.24 -8.72 -11.22
N THR A 77 21.26 -8.33 -12.50
CA THR A 77 22.51 -8.26 -13.27
C THR A 77 23.50 -7.47 -12.44
N SER A 78 24.65 -8.08 -12.12
CA SER A 78 25.74 -7.36 -11.48
C SER A 78 26.24 -6.33 -12.48
N VAL A 79 25.64 -5.14 -12.44
CA VAL A 79 26.19 -3.99 -13.12
C VAL A 79 27.48 -3.67 -12.40
N THR A 80 28.60 -3.95 -13.05
CA THR A 80 29.88 -3.34 -12.70
C THR A 80 29.74 -1.83 -12.95
N ASP A 81 29.16 -1.11 -11.98
CA ASP A 81 29.28 0.34 -11.95
C ASP A 81 30.77 0.66 -11.94
N GLN A 82 31.14 1.40 -12.99
CA GLN A 82 32.50 1.76 -13.34
C GLN A 82 33.31 2.28 -12.15
N GLY A 83 34.58 1.90 -12.13
CA GLY A 83 35.51 2.21 -11.05
C GLY A 83 35.61 3.70 -10.68
N TYR A 84 35.61 3.90 -9.36
CA TYR A 84 36.41 4.86 -8.59
C TYR A 84 36.00 6.36 -8.52
N ARG A 85 35.80 6.80 -7.25
CA ARG A 85 35.88 8.16 -6.64
C ARG A 85 34.73 9.16 -6.90
N GLU A 86 34.17 9.90 -5.94
CA GLU A 86 34.68 10.43 -4.65
C GLU A 86 33.64 10.42 -3.51
N GLU A 87 34.15 10.45 -2.27
CA GLU A 87 33.41 10.53 -1.01
C GLU A 87 32.51 11.77 -0.93
N LYS A 88 31.18 11.59 -0.94
CA LYS A 88 30.24 12.62 -0.49
C LYS A 88 29.90 12.39 0.98
N LYS A 89 30.40 13.29 1.84
CA LYS A 89 30.07 13.37 3.26
C LYS A 89 28.56 13.33 3.48
N PHE A 90 28.09 12.32 4.23
CA PHE A 90 26.74 12.30 4.77
C PHE A 90 26.55 13.43 5.77
N HIS A 91 25.71 14.42 5.44
CA HIS A 91 25.13 15.29 6.46
C HIS A 91 24.08 14.50 7.23
N LYS A 92 24.34 14.29 8.52
CA LYS A 92 23.44 13.61 9.46
C LYS A 92 22.20 14.50 9.67
N PHE A 93 21.07 14.13 9.07
CA PHE A 93 19.78 14.72 9.44
C PHE A 93 19.23 13.94 10.64
N SER A 94 19.32 14.52 11.83
CA SER A 94 18.64 14.00 13.02
C SER A 94 17.20 14.52 13.03
N PHE A 95 16.24 13.61 12.95
CA PHE A 95 14.86 13.92 13.36
C PHE A 95 14.75 13.62 14.85
N SER A 96 14.53 14.67 15.66
CA SER A 96 14.04 14.51 17.03
C SER A 96 12.52 14.44 16.95
N VAL A 97 11.93 13.37 17.47
CA VAL A 97 10.49 13.29 17.70
C VAL A 97 10.29 13.79 19.11
N ASP A 98 9.90 15.06 19.25
CA ASP A 98 9.46 15.59 20.53
C ASP A 98 8.02 15.11 20.77
N LEU A 99 7.85 14.36 21.87
CA LEU A 99 6.57 13.92 22.43
C LEU A 99 5.76 15.11 22.96
#